data_AF-A0A6D2LDB8-F1
#
_entry.id   AF-A0A6D2LDB8-F1
#
_cell.length_a   1.000
_cell.length_b   1.000
_cell.length_c   1.000
_cell.angle_alpha   90.00
_cell.angle_beta   90.00
_cell.angle_gamma   90.00
#
_symmetry.space_group_name_H-M   'P 1'
#
loop_
_entity.id
_entity.type
_entity.pdbx_description
1 polymer ?
#
loop_
_entity_poly.entity_id
_entity_poly.type
_entity_poly.pdbx_seq_one_letter_code
_entity_poly.pdbx_strand_id
1 'polypeptide(L)'
;MLNAFLWNGESDSARGARVSWEAVCSPKKSGGLGLRRIAHINQVFGLKLIWMLFAEQGSLWVAWVRHNIIQRRNFWTFDFRGIGSWIWRRLVKLRHLARPLLVCQISSGNSALFWHDNWTTLGPLIDITGANGPRVTGIQSMATVSQAVEDETWLLPRGRHPLLILLRNCLPSPPLRSNASHSDKFLWINSPTSPPGKFSTAATWKSLHPSSDTVSWYYSVWFKNNIPKHAFMLWLAVQNRLFTRDRLCSWGLSVPDICLLCNSAAESRDHLFFVCPYSDVVWRDFFNHHSLSPPVSFTDIISWVSAPFSSSGVKIICSLIFQAVVYFIWMERNLRLHSTSTKSSHTLVKEIKLLLRAKLAALDRQIRSLA
;
A
#
# COMPACT_ATOMS: atom_id res chain seq x y z
N MET A 1 -17.82 -1.49 -1.36
CA MET A 1 -17.86 -2.60 -2.36
C MET A 1 -16.90 -3.74 -2.01
N LEU A 2 -15.56 -3.59 -2.07
CA LEU A 2 -14.64 -4.70 -1.72
C LEU A 2 -14.65 -5.09 -0.23
N ASN A 3 -14.81 -4.12 0.67
CA ASN A 3 -14.92 -4.40 2.11
C ASN A 3 -16.17 -5.24 2.44
N ALA A 4 -17.28 -4.93 1.75
CA ALA A 4 -18.54 -5.64 1.89
C ALA A 4 -18.44 -7.10 1.41
N PHE A 5 -17.74 -7.33 0.30
CA PHE A 5 -17.43 -8.68 -0.18
C PHE A 5 -16.62 -9.50 0.83
N LEU A 6 -15.68 -8.88 1.55
CA LEU A 6 -14.79 -9.60 2.47
C LEU A 6 -15.47 -10.00 3.78
N TRP A 7 -16.40 -9.19 4.29
CA TRP A 7 -16.98 -9.39 5.62
C TRP A 7 -18.49 -9.61 5.60
N ASN A 8 -19.24 -8.60 5.16
CA ASN A 8 -20.69 -8.61 5.17
C ASN A 8 -21.18 -7.67 4.06
N GLY A 9 -22.11 -8.14 3.23
CA GLY A 9 -22.45 -7.58 1.91
C GLY A 9 -22.98 -6.15 1.85
N GLU A 10 -23.03 -5.41 2.96
CA GLU A 10 -23.48 -4.02 3.02
C GLU A 10 -22.29 -3.05 2.88
N SER A 11 -22.34 -2.15 1.89
CA SER A 11 -21.24 -1.21 1.62
C SER A 11 -21.06 -0.12 2.68
N ASP A 12 -22.12 0.17 3.43
CA ASP A 12 -22.23 1.38 4.26
C ASP A 12 -22.17 1.07 5.76
N SER A 13 -21.99 -0.22 6.12
CA SER A 13 -21.94 -0.69 7.49
C SER A 13 -20.60 -1.37 7.79
N ALA A 14 -19.97 -1.00 8.91
CA ALA A 14 -18.83 -1.73 9.44
C ALA A 14 -19.25 -2.95 10.28
N ARG A 15 -20.56 -3.19 10.44
CA ARG A 15 -21.07 -4.30 11.27
C ARG A 15 -20.66 -5.65 10.68
N GLY A 16 -20.03 -6.48 11.51
CA GLY A 16 -19.53 -7.80 11.11
C GLY A 16 -18.11 -7.80 10.52
N ALA A 17 -17.49 -6.63 10.31
CA ALA A 17 -16.10 -6.57 9.88
C ALA A 17 -15.14 -7.09 10.97
N ARG A 18 -14.35 -8.12 10.65
CA ARG A 18 -13.40 -8.71 11.61
C ARG A 18 -12.10 -7.92 11.72
N VAL A 19 -11.65 -7.33 10.61
CA VAL A 19 -10.44 -6.51 10.51
C VAL A 19 -10.81 -5.22 9.78
N SER A 20 -10.31 -4.08 10.25
CA SER A 20 -10.60 -2.79 9.62
C SER A 20 -10.12 -2.78 8.16
N TRP A 21 -10.83 -2.05 7.29
CA TRP A 21 -10.43 -1.94 5.88
C TRP A 21 -9.04 -1.32 5.71
N GLU A 22 -8.60 -0.50 6.68
CA GLU A 22 -7.22 -0.01 6.77
C GLU A 22 -6.20 -1.12 6.91
N ALA A 23 -6.37 -1.97 7.92
CA ALA A 23 -5.47 -3.08 8.18
C ALA A 23 -5.54 -4.12 7.04
N VAL A 24 -6.71 -4.36 6.46
CA VAL A 24 -6.83 -5.20 5.24
C VAL A 24 -5.99 -4.66 4.09
N CYS A 25 -5.99 -3.34 3.90
CA CYS A 25 -5.26 -2.69 2.82
C CYS A 25 -3.76 -2.50 3.06
N SER A 26 -3.27 -2.76 4.27
CA SER A 26 -1.83 -2.71 4.52
C SER A 26 -1.12 -3.88 3.80
N PRO A 27 0.17 -3.75 3.48
CA PRO A 27 0.95 -4.84 2.90
C PRO A 27 0.89 -6.10 3.77
N LYS A 28 0.94 -7.28 3.15
CA LYS A 28 0.99 -8.55 3.89
C LYS A 28 2.13 -8.59 4.92
N LYS A 29 3.29 -8.03 4.56
CA LYS A 29 4.46 -7.88 5.44
C LYS A 29 4.12 -7.08 6.71
N SER A 30 3.30 -6.05 6.58
CA SER A 30 2.84 -5.20 7.68
C SER A 30 1.56 -5.74 8.35
N GLY A 31 1.20 -6.99 8.09
CA GLY A 31 0.08 -7.68 8.73
C GLY A 31 -1.28 -7.58 8.01
N GLY A 32 -1.36 -6.94 6.85
CA GLY A 32 -2.60 -6.86 6.07
C GLY A 32 -2.78 -7.97 5.04
N LEU A 33 -3.67 -7.74 4.07
CA LEU A 33 -3.88 -8.62 2.91
C LEU A 33 -3.20 -8.11 1.64
N GLY A 34 -2.64 -6.89 1.66
CA GLY A 34 -2.02 -6.25 0.51
C GLY A 34 -3.02 -5.73 -0.53
N LEU A 35 -4.31 -5.60 -0.15
CA LEU A 35 -5.32 -4.99 -1.02
C LEU A 35 -5.08 -3.48 -1.12
N ARG A 36 -5.27 -2.89 -2.29
CA ARG A 36 -5.08 -1.44 -2.45
C ARG A 36 -6.42 -0.72 -2.36
N ARG A 37 -6.46 0.38 -1.61
CA ARG A 37 -7.61 1.28 -1.58
C ARG A 37 -7.77 1.92 -2.96
N ILE A 38 -8.94 1.72 -3.59
CA ILE A 38 -9.25 2.29 -4.91
C ILE A 38 -9.09 3.82 -4.90
N ALA A 39 -9.50 4.48 -3.81
CA ALA A 39 -9.32 5.92 -3.66
C ALA A 39 -7.86 6.37 -3.77
N HIS A 40 -6.94 5.62 -3.16
CA HIS A 40 -5.50 5.92 -3.21
C HIS A 40 -4.91 5.58 -4.58
N ILE A 41 -5.40 4.50 -5.23
CA ILE A 41 -4.98 4.16 -6.59
C ILE A 41 -5.38 5.27 -7.57
N ASN A 42 -6.63 5.73 -7.45
CA ASN A 42 -7.16 6.82 -8.25
C ASN A 42 -6.40 8.14 -8.03
N GLN A 43 -5.93 8.40 -6.79
CA GLN A 43 -5.04 9.53 -6.51
C GLN A 43 -3.75 9.45 -7.34
N VAL A 44 -3.06 8.30 -7.35
CA VAL A 44 -1.82 8.13 -8.14
C VAL A 44 -2.08 8.28 -9.65
N PHE A 45 -3.19 7.74 -10.15
CA PHE A 45 -3.57 7.95 -11.56
C PHE A 45 -3.91 9.40 -11.86
N GLY A 46 -4.53 10.12 -10.93
CA GLY A 46 -4.74 11.56 -11.04
C GLY A 46 -3.42 12.33 -11.10
N LEU A 47 -2.42 11.95 -10.29
CA LEU A 47 -1.07 12.53 -10.37
C LEU A 47 -0.40 12.24 -11.72
N LYS A 48 -0.59 11.04 -12.28
CA LYS A 48 -0.11 10.71 -13.64
C LYS A 48 -0.73 11.65 -14.68
N LEU A 49 -2.04 11.86 -14.62
CA LEU A 49 -2.72 12.78 -15.55
C LEU A 49 -2.21 14.21 -15.42
N ILE A 50 -1.89 14.67 -14.20
CA ILE A 50 -1.25 15.97 -14.01
C ILE A 50 0.13 15.99 -14.65
N TRP A 51 0.97 14.98 -14.39
CA TRP A 51 2.31 14.90 -15.01
C TRP A 51 2.24 14.91 -16.55
N MET A 52 1.27 14.22 -17.15
CA MET A 52 1.04 14.24 -18.60
C MET A 52 0.77 15.64 -19.15
N LEU A 53 0.10 16.52 -18.40
CA LEU A 53 -0.14 17.90 -18.83
C LEU A 53 1.16 18.69 -19.06
N PHE A 54 2.27 18.28 -18.45
CA PHE A 54 3.57 18.95 -18.55
C PHE A 54 4.58 18.17 -19.41
N ALA A 55 4.69 16.86 -19.21
CA ALA A 55 5.75 16.05 -19.79
C ALA A 55 5.40 15.37 -21.13
N GLU A 56 4.12 15.16 -21.45
CA GLU A 56 3.71 14.40 -22.65
C GLU A 56 3.13 15.30 -23.74
N GLN A 57 4.02 16.00 -24.46
CA GLN A 57 3.68 16.71 -25.68
C GLN A 57 3.29 15.68 -26.76
N GLY A 58 2.01 15.61 -27.13
CA GLY A 58 1.50 14.71 -28.19
C GLY A 58 0.25 13.92 -27.82
N SER A 59 -0.14 13.88 -26.54
CA SER A 59 -1.42 13.27 -26.14
C SER A 59 -2.60 14.13 -26.60
N LEU A 60 -3.55 13.54 -27.34
CA LEU A 60 -4.78 14.22 -27.78
C LEU A 60 -5.58 14.77 -26.59
N TRP A 61 -5.61 14.02 -25.48
CA TRP A 61 -6.24 14.47 -24.25
C TRP A 61 -5.56 15.74 -23.70
N VAL A 62 -4.22 15.78 -23.67
CA VAL A 62 -3.47 16.96 -23.22
C VAL A 62 -3.75 18.15 -24.14
N ALA A 63 -3.72 17.96 -25.47
CA ALA A 63 -4.01 19.02 -26.43
C ALA A 63 -5.44 19.58 -26.25
N TRP A 64 -6.43 18.69 -26.11
CA TRP A 64 -7.82 19.08 -25.88
C TRP A 64 -8.01 19.83 -24.55
N VAL A 65 -7.41 19.34 -23.46
CA VAL A 65 -7.49 19.99 -22.13
C VAL A 65 -6.82 21.36 -22.15
N ARG A 66 -5.65 21.47 -22.79
CA ARG A 66 -4.95 22.76 -22.93
C ARG A 66 -5.78 23.76 -23.72
N HIS A 67 -6.40 23.34 -24.82
CA HIS A 67 -7.20 24.24 -25.67
C HIS A 67 -8.54 24.63 -25.03
N ASN A 68 -9.29 23.67 -24.48
CA ASN A 68 -10.67 23.89 -24.05
C ASN A 68 -10.82 24.28 -22.58
N ILE A 69 -9.90 23.83 -21.70
CA ILE A 69 -10.02 24.04 -20.26
C ILE A 69 -8.98 25.03 -19.74
N ILE A 70 -7.68 24.75 -19.93
CA ILE A 70 -6.60 25.56 -19.35
C ILE A 70 -6.45 26.89 -20.10
N GLN A 71 -6.51 26.86 -21.44
CA GLN A 71 -6.29 28.01 -22.31
C GLN A 71 -4.96 28.71 -21.97
N ARG A 72 -4.98 30.02 -21.71
CA ARG A 72 -3.82 30.82 -21.31
C ARG A 72 -3.68 30.97 -19.79
N ARG A 73 -4.37 30.16 -19.00
CA ARG A 73 -4.41 30.26 -17.53
C ARG A 73 -3.35 29.36 -16.90
N ASN A 74 -2.86 29.77 -15.74
CA ASN A 74 -1.91 28.97 -14.98
C ASN A 74 -2.60 27.77 -14.31
N PHE A 75 -2.14 26.56 -14.59
CA PHE A 75 -2.71 25.36 -13.98
C PHE A 75 -2.61 25.36 -12.45
N TRP A 76 -1.50 25.87 -11.88
CA TRP A 76 -1.25 25.84 -10.45
C TRP A 76 -2.13 26.82 -9.68
N THR A 77 -2.23 28.07 -10.14
CA THR A 77 -2.82 29.17 -9.36
C THR A 77 -4.25 29.55 -9.75
N PHE A 78 -4.68 29.28 -10.98
CA PHE A 78 -6.02 29.66 -11.41
C PHE A 78 -7.11 28.82 -10.71
N ASP A 79 -8.25 29.43 -10.41
CA ASP A 79 -9.40 28.74 -9.82
C ASP A 79 -10.26 28.07 -10.91
N PHE A 80 -10.16 26.75 -10.99
CA PHE A 80 -10.93 25.94 -11.93
C PHE A 80 -12.17 25.28 -11.30
N ARG A 81 -12.60 25.68 -10.09
CA ARG A 81 -13.70 25.02 -9.37
C ARG A 81 -15.02 25.00 -10.14
N GLY A 82 -15.31 26.05 -10.92
CA GLY A 82 -16.51 26.18 -11.75
C GLY A 82 -16.39 25.63 -13.17
N ILE A 83 -15.25 25.07 -13.56
CA ILE A 83 -14.95 24.72 -14.95
C ILE A 83 -14.66 23.23 -15.08
N GLY A 84 -15.17 22.62 -16.16
CA GLY A 84 -14.80 21.27 -16.58
C GLY A 84 -15.54 20.14 -15.86
N SER A 85 -15.16 18.92 -16.21
CA SER A 85 -15.81 17.70 -15.71
C SER A 85 -15.51 17.44 -14.24
N TRP A 86 -16.25 16.50 -13.63
CA TRP A 86 -15.96 16.02 -12.27
C TRP A 86 -14.52 15.48 -12.15
N ILE A 87 -14.01 14.82 -13.18
CA ILE A 87 -12.63 14.31 -13.24
C ILE A 87 -11.64 15.48 -13.19
N TRP A 88 -11.87 16.53 -13.98
CA TRP A 88 -11.03 17.73 -13.97
C TRP A 88 -11.00 18.38 -12.57
N ARG A 89 -12.17 18.58 -11.96
CA ARG A 89 -12.27 19.11 -10.59
C ARG A 89 -11.52 18.24 -9.57
N ARG A 90 -11.46 16.92 -9.78
CA ARG A 90 -10.67 16.02 -8.95
C ARG A 90 -9.17 16.20 -9.18
N LEU A 91 -8.71 16.35 -10.42
CA LEU A 91 -7.30 16.66 -10.74
C LEU A 91 -6.84 17.97 -10.12
N VAL A 92 -7.69 19.00 -10.19
CA VAL A 92 -7.44 20.31 -9.56
C VAL A 92 -7.19 20.18 -8.05
N LYS A 93 -7.93 19.31 -7.36
CA LYS A 93 -7.72 19.04 -5.93
C LYS A 93 -6.39 18.35 -5.62
N LEU A 94 -5.74 17.71 -6.60
CA LEU A 94 -4.46 17.01 -6.43
C LEU A 94 -3.24 17.91 -6.68
N ARG A 95 -3.40 19.17 -7.07
CA ARG A 95 -2.27 20.09 -7.36
C ARG A 95 -1.28 20.19 -6.21
N HIS A 96 -1.76 20.33 -4.98
CA HIS A 96 -0.90 20.44 -3.80
C HIS A 96 0.01 19.23 -3.59
N LEU A 97 -0.44 18.03 -3.99
CA LEU A 97 0.36 16.81 -3.94
C LEU A 97 1.28 16.69 -5.15
N ALA A 98 0.84 17.14 -6.34
CA ALA A 98 1.61 17.03 -7.57
C ALA A 98 2.75 18.05 -7.66
N ARG A 99 2.51 19.29 -7.23
CA ARG A 99 3.45 20.41 -7.36
C ARG A 99 4.84 20.14 -6.77
N PRO A 100 4.99 19.61 -5.54
CA PRO A 100 6.32 19.30 -5.00
C PRO A 100 7.01 18.12 -5.70
N LEU A 101 6.26 17.29 -6.44
CA LEU A 101 6.79 16.12 -7.14
C LEU A 101 7.17 16.41 -8.59
N LEU A 102 6.78 17.55 -9.14
CA LEU A 102 7.07 17.94 -10.51
C LEU A 102 8.24 18.93 -10.55
N VAL A 103 9.29 18.59 -11.31
CA VAL A 103 10.49 19.41 -11.47
C VAL A 103 10.71 19.68 -12.94
N CYS A 104 11.15 20.89 -13.30
CA CYS A 104 11.50 21.24 -14.66
C CYS A 104 13.02 21.36 -14.80
N GLN A 105 13.60 20.56 -15.68
CA GLN A 105 14.97 20.69 -16.11
C GLN A 105 15.02 21.67 -17.29
N ILE A 106 15.64 22.82 -17.07
CA ILE A 106 15.77 23.87 -18.09
C ILE A 106 16.76 23.44 -19.17
N SER A 107 16.38 23.65 -20.43
CA SER A 107 17.26 23.60 -21.58
C SER A 107 17.21 24.92 -22.33
N SER A 108 16.08 25.25 -22.96
CA SER A 108 15.87 26.56 -23.61
C SER A 108 15.23 27.60 -22.69
N GLY A 109 14.45 27.17 -21.70
CA GLY A 109 13.66 28.05 -20.84
C GLY A 109 12.37 28.57 -21.48
N ASN A 110 12.00 28.08 -22.67
CA ASN A 110 10.82 28.53 -23.42
C ASN A 110 9.50 27.94 -22.91
N SER A 111 9.54 26.81 -22.20
CA SER A 111 8.33 26.14 -21.70
C SER A 111 8.13 26.34 -20.20
N ALA A 112 9.24 26.46 -19.44
CA ALA A 112 9.18 26.64 -18.00
C ALA A 112 8.74 28.06 -17.63
N LEU A 113 7.74 28.18 -16.76
CA LEU A 113 7.33 29.46 -16.19
C LEU A 113 8.28 29.86 -15.06
N PHE A 114 8.89 31.05 -15.18
CA PHE A 114 9.93 31.55 -14.27
C PHE A 114 9.48 31.51 -12.80
N TRP A 115 8.23 31.92 -12.53
CA TRP A 115 7.69 32.02 -11.17
C TRP A 115 7.04 30.74 -10.65
N HIS A 116 6.36 29.98 -11.52
CA HIS A 116 5.37 28.99 -11.09
C HIS A 116 5.87 27.55 -11.13
N ASP A 117 6.84 27.25 -11.98
CA ASP A 117 7.41 25.91 -12.11
C ASP A 117 8.65 25.75 -11.21
N ASN A 118 8.91 24.51 -10.78
CA ASN A 118 10.04 24.19 -9.92
C ASN A 118 11.28 23.86 -10.77
N TRP A 119 12.12 24.85 -11.05
CA TRP A 119 13.32 24.69 -11.88
C TRP A 119 14.63 25.10 -11.18
N THR A 120 14.56 25.64 -9.95
CA THR A 120 15.71 26.17 -9.20
C THR A 120 16.13 25.30 -8.02
N THR A 121 15.59 24.08 -7.90
CA THR A 121 15.74 23.15 -6.74
C THR A 121 15.15 23.65 -5.41
N LEU A 122 14.86 24.95 -5.29
CA LEU A 122 14.24 25.58 -4.12
C LEU A 122 12.71 25.50 -4.12
N GLY A 123 12.11 24.91 -5.16
CA GLY A 123 10.68 25.00 -5.42
C GLY A 123 10.31 26.16 -6.35
N PRO A 124 9.00 26.38 -6.59
CA PRO A 124 8.51 27.51 -7.36
C PRO A 124 8.88 28.84 -6.70
N LEU A 125 9.51 29.76 -7.45
CA LEU A 125 9.96 31.05 -6.91
C LEU A 125 8.81 31.91 -6.36
N ILE A 126 7.59 31.74 -6.89
CA ILE A 126 6.41 32.44 -6.39
C ILE A 126 6.04 32.03 -4.96
N ASP A 127 6.36 30.79 -4.55
CA ASP A 127 6.07 30.30 -3.20
C ASP A 127 7.04 30.93 -2.18
N ILE A 128 8.24 31.34 -2.63
CA ILE A 128 9.26 32.01 -1.81
C ILE A 128 9.03 33.53 -1.77
N THR A 129 8.73 34.13 -2.92
CA THR A 129 8.69 35.59 -3.10
C THR A 129 7.29 36.19 -2.97
N GLY A 130 6.25 35.35 -3.04
CA GLY A 130 4.85 35.77 -3.05
C GLY A 130 4.51 36.68 -4.24
N ALA A 131 3.38 37.39 -4.12
CA ALA A 131 2.94 38.35 -5.15
C ALA A 131 3.91 39.53 -5.35
N ASN A 132 4.84 39.75 -4.41
CA ASN A 132 5.84 40.81 -4.50
C ASN A 132 7.00 40.47 -5.43
N GLY A 133 7.27 39.18 -5.71
CA GLY A 133 8.32 38.78 -6.65
C GLY A 133 8.15 39.46 -8.02
N PRO A 134 7.06 39.18 -8.76
CA PRO A 134 6.80 39.82 -10.06
C PRO A 134 6.74 41.36 -9.99
N ARG A 135 6.21 41.92 -8.90
CA ARG A 135 6.06 43.37 -8.73
C ARG A 135 7.40 44.08 -8.56
N VAL A 136 8.32 43.50 -7.78
CA VAL A 136 9.62 44.10 -7.46
C VAL A 136 10.63 43.90 -8.58
N THR A 137 10.61 42.76 -9.27
CA THR A 137 11.55 42.50 -10.37
C THR A 137 11.09 43.09 -11.70
N GLY A 138 9.79 43.32 -11.89
CA GLY A 138 9.21 43.69 -13.19
C GLY A 138 9.07 42.51 -14.17
N ILE A 139 9.50 41.30 -13.79
CA ILE A 139 9.31 40.09 -14.60
C ILE A 139 7.84 39.67 -14.50
N GLN A 140 7.15 39.59 -15.65
CA GLN A 140 5.73 39.25 -15.70
C GLN A 140 5.42 37.93 -14.98
N SER A 141 4.26 37.84 -14.33
CA SER A 141 3.90 36.64 -13.53
C SER A 141 3.84 35.35 -14.35
N MET A 142 3.52 35.44 -15.63
CA MET A 142 3.45 34.31 -16.56
C MET A 142 4.64 34.28 -17.53
N ALA A 143 5.73 35.00 -17.23
CA ALA A 143 6.93 34.97 -18.05
C ALA A 143 7.58 33.59 -18.03
N THR A 144 8.12 33.17 -19.17
CA THR A 144 8.99 32.00 -19.25
C THR A 144 10.38 32.31 -18.70
N VAL A 145 11.16 31.27 -18.41
CA VAL A 145 12.55 31.45 -17.95
C VAL A 145 13.38 32.18 -19.01
N SER A 146 13.21 31.88 -20.29
CA SER A 146 13.90 32.56 -21.39
C SER A 146 13.53 34.04 -21.50
N GLN A 147 12.28 34.41 -21.20
CA GLN A 147 11.84 35.81 -21.17
C GLN A 147 12.38 36.61 -19.99
N ALA A 148 12.95 35.95 -18.98
CA ALA A 148 13.57 36.58 -17.82
C ALA A 148 15.08 36.80 -17.99
N VAL A 149 15.64 36.58 -19.19
CA VAL A 149 17.06 36.64 -19.49
C VAL A 149 17.32 37.60 -20.65
N GLU A 150 18.32 38.46 -20.50
CA GLU A 150 18.84 39.33 -21.56
C GLU A 150 20.37 39.31 -21.51
N ASP A 151 21.00 39.20 -22.68
CA ASP A 151 22.47 39.08 -22.85
C ASP A 151 23.16 38.13 -21.86
N GLU A 152 22.62 36.91 -21.71
CA GLU A 152 23.13 35.86 -20.82
C GLU A 152 23.13 36.26 -19.33
N THR A 153 22.30 37.24 -18.95
CA THR A 153 22.11 37.71 -17.57
C THR A 153 20.63 37.77 -17.19
N TRP A 154 20.31 37.56 -15.91
CA TRP A 154 18.93 37.67 -15.43
C TRP A 154 18.46 39.14 -15.45
N LEU A 155 17.24 39.38 -15.94
CA LEU A 155 16.55 40.67 -15.97
C LEU A 155 16.09 41.11 -14.56
N LEU A 156 17.05 41.31 -13.65
CA LEU A 156 16.80 41.75 -12.29
C LEU A 156 17.20 43.22 -12.12
N PRO A 157 16.26 44.11 -11.69
CA PRO A 157 16.54 45.53 -11.49
C PRO A 157 17.72 45.77 -10.54
N ARG A 158 18.53 46.78 -10.83
CA ARG A 158 19.61 47.21 -9.93
C ARG A 158 18.99 47.78 -8.66
N GLY A 159 19.33 47.20 -7.51
CA GLY A 159 18.74 47.58 -6.23
C GLY A 159 19.08 46.62 -5.11
N ARG A 160 18.94 47.09 -3.87
CA ARG A 160 19.23 46.33 -2.64
C ARG A 160 17.98 45.78 -1.94
N HIS A 161 16.85 45.73 -2.65
CA HIS A 161 15.64 45.14 -2.08
C HIS A 161 15.91 43.68 -1.67
N PRO A 162 15.50 43.22 -0.47
CA PRO A 162 15.83 41.88 0.02
C PRO A 162 15.49 40.74 -0.96
N LEU A 163 14.34 40.82 -1.64
CA LEU A 163 13.95 39.84 -2.67
C LEU A 163 14.89 39.81 -3.88
N LEU A 164 15.45 40.95 -4.30
CA LEU A 164 16.41 40.99 -5.41
C LEU A 164 17.74 40.37 -5.02
N ILE A 165 18.17 40.59 -3.77
CA ILE A 165 19.37 39.95 -3.21
C ILE A 165 19.16 38.44 -3.13
N LEU A 166 18.01 38.01 -2.60
CA LEU A 166 17.64 36.59 -2.53
C LEU A 166 17.68 35.94 -3.91
N LEU A 167 17.00 36.52 -4.91
CA LEU A 167 16.98 35.96 -6.26
C LEU A 167 18.38 35.90 -6.88
N ARG A 168 19.21 36.95 -6.74
CA ARG A 168 20.60 36.91 -7.23
C ARG A 168 21.44 35.79 -6.62
N ASN A 169 21.20 35.48 -5.35
CA ASN A 169 21.95 34.44 -4.64
C ASN A 169 21.43 33.03 -4.94
N CYS A 170 20.15 32.91 -5.30
CA CYS A 170 19.47 31.62 -5.44
C CYS A 170 19.29 31.15 -6.89
N LEU A 171 19.29 32.06 -7.86
CA LEU A 171 19.11 31.69 -9.27
C LEU A 171 20.38 31.02 -9.81
N PRO A 172 20.25 29.90 -10.55
CA PRO A 172 21.38 29.30 -11.24
C PRO A 172 21.82 30.20 -12.42
N SER A 173 22.89 29.80 -13.10
CA SER A 173 23.28 30.46 -14.35
C SER A 173 22.13 30.43 -15.37
N PRO A 174 21.90 31.53 -16.12
CA PRO A 174 20.88 31.57 -17.17
C PRO A 174 21.07 30.48 -18.23
N PRO A 175 19.99 30.00 -18.88
CA PRO A 175 20.10 29.11 -20.02
C PRO A 175 20.77 29.82 -21.21
N LEU A 176 21.75 29.15 -21.82
CA LEU A 176 22.47 29.64 -22.98
C LEU A 176 21.57 29.72 -24.22
N ARG A 177 21.73 30.79 -25.02
CA ARG A 177 21.01 30.95 -26.31
C ARG A 177 21.21 29.77 -27.27
N SER A 178 22.36 29.08 -27.21
CA SER A 178 22.66 27.89 -28.02
C SER A 178 21.69 26.73 -27.79
N ASN A 179 21.00 26.69 -26.64
CA ASN A 179 20.04 25.64 -26.31
C ASN A 179 18.61 25.92 -26.78
N ALA A 180 18.37 27.00 -27.54
CA ALA A 180 17.02 27.41 -27.95
C ALA A 180 16.22 26.33 -28.71
N SER A 181 16.89 25.40 -29.39
CA SER A 181 16.29 24.27 -30.11
C SER A 181 15.88 23.10 -29.20
N HIS A 182 16.37 23.05 -27.96
CA HIS A 182 16.08 21.98 -27.02
C HIS A 182 14.89 22.32 -26.13
N SER A 183 13.89 21.44 -26.09
CA SER A 183 12.74 21.61 -25.21
C SER A 183 13.10 21.34 -23.74
N ASP A 184 12.52 22.14 -22.84
CA ASP A 184 12.61 21.91 -21.40
C ASP A 184 11.94 20.57 -21.03
N LYS A 185 12.47 19.89 -20.02
CA LYS A 185 11.99 18.55 -19.62
C LYS A 185 11.35 18.59 -18.25
N PHE A 186 10.07 18.23 -18.18
CA PHE A 186 9.38 18.03 -16.91
C PHE A 186 9.57 16.60 -16.39
N LEU A 187 10.24 16.49 -15.25
CA LEU A 187 10.56 15.27 -14.55
C LEU A 187 9.68 15.11 -13.29
N TRP A 188 9.56 13.88 -12.85
CA TRP A 188 8.77 13.49 -11.69
C TRP A 188 9.66 12.87 -10.60
N ILE A 189 9.47 13.31 -9.35
CA ILE A 189 10.10 12.74 -8.17
C ILE A 189 9.31 11.50 -7.76
N ASN A 190 9.86 10.33 -8.10
CA ASN A 190 9.22 9.05 -7.80
C ASN A 190 9.47 8.57 -6.36
N SER A 191 10.58 9.00 -5.75
CA SER A 191 10.87 8.85 -4.32
C SER A 191 11.77 10.00 -3.86
N PRO A 192 11.83 10.30 -2.55
CA PRO A 192 12.73 11.33 -2.01
C PRO A 192 14.22 11.03 -2.21
N THR A 193 14.57 9.76 -2.46
CA THR A 193 15.96 9.28 -2.54
C THR A 193 16.44 9.05 -3.97
N SER A 194 15.52 8.98 -4.93
CA SER A 194 15.85 8.76 -6.34
C SER A 194 15.91 10.07 -7.11
N PRO A 195 16.80 10.22 -8.10
CA PRO A 195 16.78 11.38 -8.98
C PRO A 195 15.43 11.49 -9.72
N PRO A 196 14.95 12.72 -10.01
CA PRO A 196 13.75 12.92 -10.80
C PRO A 196 13.85 12.25 -12.18
N GLY A 197 12.74 11.70 -12.67
CA GLY A 197 12.73 10.97 -13.94
C GLY A 197 11.34 10.90 -14.58
N LYS A 198 11.10 9.89 -15.43
CA LYS A 198 9.76 9.63 -15.95
C LYS A 198 8.82 9.20 -14.83
N PHE A 199 7.54 9.54 -14.94
CA PHE A 199 6.54 9.12 -13.95
C PHE A 199 6.43 7.59 -13.90
N SER A 200 6.53 7.02 -12.70
CA SER A 200 6.24 5.61 -12.44
C SER A 200 5.11 5.49 -11.43
N THR A 201 4.00 4.90 -11.86
CA THR A 201 2.84 4.61 -10.99
C THR A 201 3.26 3.76 -9.79
N ALA A 202 4.13 2.77 -10.01
CA ALA A 202 4.55 1.86 -8.95
C ALA A 202 5.48 2.53 -7.93
N ALA A 203 6.42 3.36 -8.38
CA ALA A 203 7.34 4.04 -7.49
C ALA A 203 6.63 5.18 -6.71
N THR A 204 5.82 5.99 -7.40
CA THR A 204 4.99 7.03 -6.77
C THR A 204 4.04 6.43 -5.72
N TRP A 205 3.42 5.28 -6.01
CA TRP A 205 2.61 4.57 -5.02
C TRP A 205 3.39 4.24 -3.75
N LYS A 206 4.60 3.66 -3.89
CA LYS A 206 5.45 3.30 -2.75
C LYS A 206 5.89 4.51 -1.94
N SER A 207 6.19 5.63 -2.60
CA SER A 207 6.58 6.87 -1.93
C SER A 207 5.43 7.49 -1.13
N LEU A 208 4.20 7.45 -1.65
CA LEU A 208 3.02 7.99 -0.96
C LEU A 208 2.46 7.04 0.11
N HIS A 209 2.78 5.75 0.03
CA HIS A 209 2.29 4.70 0.92
C HIS A 209 3.46 3.84 1.41
N PRO A 210 4.35 4.41 2.24
CA PRO A 210 5.47 3.65 2.79
C PRO A 210 4.95 2.42 3.55
N SER A 211 5.65 1.30 3.38
CA SER A 211 5.30 0.06 4.10
C SER A 211 5.82 0.14 5.53
N SER A 212 4.98 -0.22 6.50
CA SER A 212 5.41 -0.41 7.88
C SER A 212 6.29 -1.66 8.01
N ASP A 213 6.94 -1.81 9.16
CA ASP A 213 7.81 -2.94 9.47
C ASP A 213 7.13 -4.30 9.29
N THR A 214 7.98 -5.31 9.06
CA THR A 214 7.49 -6.67 8.88
C THR A 214 7.07 -7.25 10.23
N VAL A 215 5.82 -7.72 10.33
CA VAL A 215 5.31 -8.36 11.53
C VAL A 215 5.98 -9.72 11.75
N SER A 216 6.25 -10.08 13.01
CA SER A 216 6.99 -11.29 13.39
C SER A 216 6.37 -12.58 12.83
N TRP A 217 5.06 -12.62 12.70
CA TRP A 217 4.29 -13.78 12.23
C TRP A 217 4.14 -13.86 10.71
N TYR A 218 4.69 -12.90 9.95
CA TYR A 218 4.51 -12.82 8.49
C TYR A 218 4.84 -14.14 7.79
N TYR A 219 6.00 -14.74 8.10
CA TYR A 219 6.47 -15.94 7.43
C TYR A 219 5.73 -17.22 7.88
N SER A 220 5.08 -17.21 9.05
CA SER A 220 4.23 -18.33 9.51
C SER A 220 2.88 -18.36 8.77
N VAL A 221 2.38 -17.18 8.36
CA VAL A 221 1.10 -17.04 7.65
C VAL A 221 1.31 -17.09 6.13
N TRP A 222 2.27 -16.31 5.63
CA TRP A 222 2.50 -16.06 4.22
C TRP A 222 3.84 -16.67 3.79
N PHE A 223 3.78 -17.87 3.23
CA PHE A 223 4.93 -18.56 2.65
C PHE A 223 4.57 -19.18 1.30
N LYS A 224 5.58 -19.43 0.48
CA LYS A 224 5.42 -20.08 -0.83
C LYS A 224 4.76 -21.45 -0.63
N ASN A 225 3.80 -21.80 -1.48
CA ASN A 225 3.07 -23.07 -1.44
C ASN A 225 2.07 -23.25 -0.29
N ASN A 226 1.75 -22.21 0.48
CA ASN A 226 0.67 -22.27 1.47
C ASN A 226 -0.70 -22.62 0.82
N ILE A 227 -1.68 -22.98 1.66
CA ILE A 227 -3.06 -23.18 1.21
C ILE A 227 -3.81 -21.88 1.52
N PRO A 228 -4.28 -21.12 0.51
CA PRO A 228 -4.79 -19.76 0.73
C PRO A 228 -5.88 -19.66 1.79
N LYS A 229 -6.84 -20.59 1.81
CA LYS A 229 -7.91 -20.63 2.83
C LYS A 229 -7.39 -20.90 4.24
N HIS A 230 -6.36 -21.73 4.40
CA HIS A 230 -5.76 -22.00 5.71
C HIS A 230 -4.93 -20.81 6.18
N ALA A 231 -4.15 -20.19 5.27
CA ALA A 231 -3.38 -18.98 5.55
C ALA A 231 -4.29 -17.81 5.96
N PHE A 232 -5.42 -17.61 5.26
CA PHE A 232 -6.40 -16.57 5.62
C PHE A 232 -7.01 -16.81 7.00
N MET A 233 -7.35 -18.06 7.33
CA MET A 233 -7.85 -18.42 8.65
C MET A 233 -6.82 -18.19 9.75
N LEU A 234 -5.56 -18.58 9.51
CA LEU A 234 -4.48 -18.31 10.45
C LEU A 234 -4.22 -16.81 10.61
N TRP A 235 -4.29 -16.03 9.54
CA TRP A 235 -4.18 -14.56 9.59
C TRP A 235 -5.21 -13.92 10.52
N LEU A 236 -6.45 -14.43 10.53
CA LEU A 236 -7.47 -14.02 11.49
C LEU A 236 -7.16 -14.48 12.92
N ALA A 237 -6.69 -15.72 13.08
CA ALA A 237 -6.36 -16.29 14.39
C ALA A 237 -5.23 -15.50 15.08
N VAL A 238 -4.16 -15.17 14.34
CA VAL A 238 -3.01 -14.44 14.87
C VAL A 238 -3.38 -13.04 15.35
N GLN A 239 -4.30 -12.37 14.66
CA GLN A 239 -4.82 -11.06 15.09
C GLN A 239 -5.93 -11.15 16.15
N ASN A 240 -6.24 -12.36 16.62
CA ASN A 240 -7.34 -12.64 17.53
C ASN A 240 -8.68 -12.07 17.02
N ARG A 241 -9.00 -12.31 15.73
CA ARG A 241 -10.20 -11.78 15.05
C ARG A 241 -11.21 -12.86 14.64
N LEU A 242 -11.09 -14.05 15.21
CA LEU A 242 -12.09 -15.10 15.09
C LEU A 242 -13.27 -14.82 16.02
N PHE A 243 -14.46 -15.36 15.73
CA PHE A 243 -15.65 -15.20 16.58
C PHE A 243 -15.70 -16.29 17.66
N THR A 244 -14.70 -16.29 18.53
CA THR A 244 -14.65 -17.13 19.74
C THR A 244 -15.65 -16.65 20.79
N ARG A 245 -16.10 -17.52 21.71
CA ARG A 245 -17.14 -17.16 22.69
C ARG A 245 -16.71 -16.00 23.59
N ASP A 246 -15.47 -16.00 24.09
CA ASP A 246 -14.90 -14.87 24.86
C ASP A 246 -15.09 -13.52 24.14
N ARG A 247 -14.86 -13.47 22.83
CA ARG A 247 -15.03 -12.28 22.01
C ARG A 247 -16.49 -11.89 21.83
N LEU A 248 -17.38 -12.87 21.63
CA LEU A 248 -18.81 -12.59 21.55
C LEU A 248 -19.36 -12.08 22.89
N CYS A 249 -18.99 -12.70 24.01
CA CYS A 249 -19.38 -12.27 25.36
C CYS A 249 -18.86 -10.87 25.69
N SER A 250 -17.61 -10.54 25.33
CA SER A 250 -17.07 -9.18 25.52
C SER A 250 -17.76 -8.11 24.67
N TRP A 251 -18.54 -8.48 23.65
CA TRP A 251 -19.44 -7.58 22.92
C TRP A 251 -20.83 -7.44 23.56
N GLY A 252 -21.06 -8.06 24.72
CA GLY A 252 -22.34 -8.05 25.41
C GLY A 252 -23.37 -9.02 24.83
N LEU A 253 -22.97 -9.96 23.97
CA LEU A 253 -23.86 -11.00 23.47
C LEU A 253 -24.07 -12.06 24.57
N SER A 254 -25.33 -12.40 24.85
CA SER A 254 -25.68 -13.48 25.77
C SER A 254 -25.51 -14.83 25.07
N VAL A 255 -24.29 -15.38 25.14
CA VAL A 255 -23.96 -16.69 24.59
C VAL A 255 -23.22 -17.52 25.64
N PRO A 256 -23.35 -18.86 25.64
CA PRO A 256 -22.54 -19.71 26.51
C PRO A 256 -21.05 -19.49 26.24
N ASP A 257 -20.27 -19.33 27.31
CA ASP A 257 -18.82 -19.14 27.25
C ASP A 257 -18.06 -20.46 27.04
N ILE A 258 -18.71 -21.60 27.27
CA ILE A 258 -18.13 -22.94 27.17
C ILE A 258 -17.70 -23.29 25.73
N CYS A 259 -16.52 -23.91 25.62
CA CYS A 259 -15.94 -24.43 24.40
C CYS A 259 -16.74 -25.60 23.81
N LEU A 260 -17.16 -25.47 22.55
CA LEU A 260 -17.95 -26.48 21.83
C LEU A 260 -17.18 -27.77 21.50
N LEU A 261 -15.85 -27.76 21.62
CA LEU A 261 -15.03 -28.93 21.32
C LEU A 261 -14.91 -29.89 22.51
N CYS A 262 -14.69 -29.36 23.72
CA CYS A 262 -14.50 -30.16 24.94
C CYS A 262 -15.64 -30.05 25.96
N ASN A 263 -16.54 -29.07 25.83
CA ASN A 263 -17.64 -28.80 26.76
C ASN A 263 -17.23 -28.67 28.24
N SER A 264 -15.99 -28.27 28.52
CA SER A 264 -15.43 -28.30 29.89
C SER A 264 -14.79 -27.00 30.38
N ALA A 265 -14.46 -26.06 29.49
CA ALA A 265 -13.80 -24.80 29.85
C ALA A 265 -14.24 -23.67 28.92
N ALA A 266 -14.00 -22.43 29.33
CA ALA A 266 -14.33 -21.24 28.54
C ALA A 266 -13.54 -21.18 27.22
N GLU A 267 -14.22 -20.82 26.12
CA GLU A 267 -13.63 -20.72 24.79
C GLU A 267 -12.92 -19.38 24.58
N SER A 268 -11.60 -19.44 24.58
CA SER A 268 -10.72 -18.39 24.03
C SER A 268 -9.97 -18.92 22.81
N ARG A 269 -9.29 -18.05 22.06
CA ARG A 269 -8.39 -18.49 20.97
C ARG A 269 -7.36 -19.51 21.47
N ASP A 270 -6.71 -19.20 22.58
CA ASP A 270 -5.62 -20.02 23.10
C ASP A 270 -6.15 -21.33 23.67
N HIS A 271 -7.32 -21.31 24.33
CA HIS A 271 -7.99 -22.54 24.73
C HIS A 271 -8.38 -23.39 23.52
N LEU A 272 -9.10 -22.80 22.57
CA LEU A 272 -9.62 -23.50 21.40
C LEU A 272 -8.53 -24.23 20.63
N PHE A 273 -7.37 -23.58 20.42
CA PHE A 273 -6.30 -24.17 19.64
C PHE A 273 -5.28 -24.97 20.45
N PHE A 274 -4.97 -24.61 21.71
CA PHE A 274 -3.80 -25.18 22.40
C PHE A 274 -4.09 -25.82 23.77
N VAL A 275 -5.11 -25.38 24.49
CA VAL A 275 -5.43 -25.95 25.84
C VAL A 275 -6.54 -27.00 25.77
N CYS A 276 -7.42 -26.93 24.76
CA CYS A 276 -8.56 -27.82 24.62
C CYS A 276 -8.10 -29.28 24.45
N PRO A 277 -8.59 -30.23 25.29
CA PRO A 277 -8.20 -31.64 25.20
C PRO A 277 -8.45 -32.26 23.81
N TYR A 278 -9.51 -31.82 23.13
CA TYR A 278 -9.81 -32.25 21.76
C TYR A 278 -8.70 -31.82 20.78
N SER A 279 -8.28 -30.56 20.86
CA SER A 279 -7.24 -29.98 19.99
C SER A 279 -5.85 -30.53 20.30
N ASP A 280 -5.56 -30.78 21.57
CA ASP A 280 -4.30 -31.36 22.01
C ASP A 280 -4.07 -32.77 21.45
N VAL A 281 -5.11 -33.62 21.39
CA VAL A 281 -5.04 -34.93 20.71
C VAL A 281 -4.67 -34.77 19.22
N VAL A 282 -5.21 -33.75 18.54
CA VAL A 282 -4.90 -33.48 17.12
C VAL A 282 -3.45 -33.04 16.96
N TRP A 283 -2.96 -32.12 17.80
CA TRP A 283 -1.56 -31.66 17.74
C TRP A 283 -0.56 -32.77 18.00
N ARG A 284 -0.79 -33.58 19.04
CA ARG A 284 0.09 -34.68 19.42
C ARG A 284 0.25 -35.70 18.29
N ASP A 285 -0.79 -35.96 17.50
CA ASP A 285 -0.69 -36.88 16.36
C ASP A 285 0.25 -36.38 15.25
N PHE A 286 0.32 -35.06 15.01
CA PHE A 286 1.18 -34.48 13.96
C PHE A 286 2.61 -34.20 14.40
N PHE A 287 2.82 -33.90 15.69
CA PHE A 287 4.13 -33.53 16.22
C PHE A 287 4.73 -34.57 17.19
N ASN A 288 4.36 -35.84 17.06
CA ASN A 288 4.92 -36.93 17.87
C ASN A 288 6.36 -37.33 17.51
N HIS A 289 6.98 -36.67 16.55
CA HIS A 289 8.32 -37.05 16.09
C HIS A 289 9.38 -36.50 17.05
N HIS A 290 10.28 -37.36 17.55
CA HIS A 290 11.27 -37.03 18.59
C HIS A 290 12.19 -35.83 18.25
N SER A 291 12.38 -35.52 16.96
CA SER A 291 13.18 -34.37 16.52
C SER A 291 12.41 -33.04 16.52
N LEU A 292 11.12 -33.05 16.83
CA LEU A 292 10.26 -31.87 16.88
C LEU A 292 9.80 -31.66 18.33
N SER A 293 10.01 -30.45 18.83
CA SER A 293 9.50 -30.03 20.15
C SER A 293 8.62 -28.80 19.95
N PRO A 294 7.36 -28.98 19.53
CA PRO A 294 6.46 -27.85 19.31
C PRO A 294 6.13 -27.16 20.64
N PRO A 295 6.11 -25.83 20.69
CA PRO A 295 5.62 -25.11 21.86
C PRO A 295 4.12 -25.34 22.11
N VAL A 296 3.70 -25.20 23.37
CA VAL A 296 2.30 -25.37 23.81
C VAL A 296 1.48 -24.07 23.80
N SER A 297 2.06 -22.96 23.37
CA SER A 297 1.39 -21.65 23.30
C SER A 297 1.23 -21.18 21.86
N PHE A 298 0.16 -20.42 21.61
CA PHE A 298 -0.11 -19.85 20.28
C PHE A 298 0.99 -18.89 19.82
N THR A 299 1.57 -18.11 20.75
CA THR A 299 2.61 -17.12 20.42
C THR A 299 3.93 -17.81 20.09
N ASP A 300 4.30 -18.83 20.87
CA ASP A 300 5.59 -19.49 20.71
C ASP A 300 5.62 -20.38 19.46
N ILE A 301 4.53 -21.07 19.14
CA ILE A 301 4.47 -21.89 17.92
C ILE A 301 4.59 -21.03 16.65
N ILE A 302 4.06 -19.80 16.67
CA ILE A 302 4.19 -18.87 15.55
C ILE A 302 5.66 -18.54 15.30
N SER A 303 6.41 -18.26 16.36
CA SER A 303 7.85 -18.00 16.29
C SER A 303 8.63 -19.25 15.87
N TRP A 304 8.26 -20.41 16.42
CA TRP A 304 8.89 -21.70 16.14
C TRP A 304 8.74 -22.13 14.68
N VAL A 305 7.54 -22.03 14.09
CA VAL A 305 7.32 -22.35 12.67
C VAL A 305 8.08 -21.40 11.74
N SER A 306 8.30 -20.15 12.16
CA SER A 306 9.11 -19.19 11.43
C SER A 306 10.62 -19.41 11.56
N ALA A 307 11.07 -20.18 12.57
CA ALA A 307 12.48 -20.44 12.81
C ALA A 307 13.13 -21.24 11.65
N PRO A 308 14.48 -21.24 11.57
CA PRO A 308 15.21 -22.16 10.70
C PRO A 308 15.01 -23.61 11.18
N PHE A 309 14.79 -24.52 10.22
CA PHE A 309 14.80 -25.97 10.45
C PHE A 309 15.99 -26.58 9.71
N SER A 310 16.36 -27.80 10.06
CA SER A 310 17.45 -28.55 9.40
C SER A 310 17.26 -28.70 7.89
N SER A 311 16.02 -28.67 7.40
CA SER A 311 15.71 -28.60 5.97
C SER A 311 14.56 -27.66 5.66
N SER A 312 14.60 -27.04 4.47
CA SER A 312 13.52 -26.20 3.95
C SER A 312 12.22 -26.99 3.75
N GLY A 313 12.32 -28.28 3.42
CA GLY A 313 11.19 -29.20 3.32
C GLY A 313 10.47 -29.40 4.65
N VAL A 314 11.22 -29.67 5.72
CA VAL A 314 10.65 -29.81 7.08
C VAL A 314 9.96 -28.53 7.52
N LYS A 315 10.56 -27.36 7.24
CA LYS A 315 9.93 -26.06 7.53
C LYS A 315 8.58 -25.90 6.83
N ILE A 316 8.51 -26.22 5.53
CA ILE A 316 7.26 -26.13 4.76
C ILE A 316 6.22 -27.10 5.31
N ILE A 317 6.61 -28.35 5.62
CA ILE A 317 5.70 -29.36 6.18
C ILE A 317 5.14 -28.90 7.53
N CYS A 318 6.00 -28.45 8.46
CA CYS A 318 5.56 -27.95 9.77
C CYS A 318 4.62 -26.75 9.63
N SER A 319 4.93 -25.82 8.71
CA SER A 319 4.08 -24.66 8.43
C SER A 319 2.72 -25.05 7.86
N LEU A 320 2.68 -26.05 6.97
CA LEU A 320 1.44 -26.57 6.39
C LEU A 320 0.59 -27.32 7.42
N ILE A 321 1.22 -28.14 8.28
CA ILE A 321 0.56 -28.82 9.41
C ILE A 321 -0.06 -27.77 10.32
N PHE A 322 0.72 -26.79 10.76
CA PHE A 322 0.24 -25.73 11.65
C PHE A 322 -0.98 -25.01 11.09
N GLN A 323 -0.92 -24.58 9.83
CA GLN A 323 -2.06 -23.93 9.17
C GLN A 323 -3.27 -24.85 9.00
N ALA A 324 -3.05 -26.12 8.65
CA ALA A 324 -4.14 -27.07 8.47
C ALA A 324 -4.84 -27.39 9.79
N VAL A 325 -4.10 -27.65 10.86
CA VAL A 325 -4.67 -27.96 12.18
C VAL A 325 -5.53 -26.79 12.68
N VAL A 326 -5.01 -25.55 12.62
CA VAL A 326 -5.79 -24.34 12.99
C VAL A 326 -7.05 -24.21 12.15
N TYR A 327 -6.95 -24.41 10.82
CA TYR A 327 -8.11 -24.34 9.94
C TYR A 327 -9.17 -25.40 10.28
N PHE A 328 -8.78 -26.67 10.41
CA PHE A 328 -9.70 -27.78 10.61
C PHE A 328 -10.33 -27.77 12.01
N ILE A 329 -9.59 -27.38 13.05
CA ILE A 329 -10.16 -27.17 14.39
C ILE A 329 -11.23 -26.08 14.35
N TRP A 330 -10.94 -24.96 13.68
CA TRP A 330 -11.91 -23.87 13.55
C TRP A 330 -13.16 -24.30 12.76
N MET A 331 -12.97 -25.06 11.68
CA MET A 331 -14.08 -25.59 10.89
C MET A 331 -14.94 -26.57 11.70
N GLU A 332 -14.33 -27.48 12.45
CA GLU A 332 -15.04 -28.41 13.33
C GLU A 332 -15.83 -27.67 14.40
N ARG A 333 -15.21 -26.69 15.08
CA ARG A 333 -15.92 -25.85 16.06
C ARG A 333 -17.15 -25.19 15.46
N ASN A 334 -17.04 -24.62 14.27
CA ASN A 334 -18.19 -23.98 13.62
C ASN A 334 -19.21 -24.99 13.10
N LEU A 335 -18.79 -26.18 12.69
CA LEU A 335 -19.71 -27.26 12.32
C LEU A 335 -20.61 -27.61 13.51
N ARG A 336 -20.03 -27.78 14.71
CA ARG A 336 -20.79 -28.06 15.94
C ARG A 336 -21.71 -26.90 16.37
N LEU A 337 -21.40 -25.66 15.97
CA LEU A 337 -22.24 -24.50 16.25
C LEU A 337 -23.48 -24.47 15.34
N HIS A 338 -23.33 -24.83 14.07
CA HIS A 338 -24.37 -24.68 13.05
C HIS A 338 -25.06 -25.99 12.65
N SER A 339 -24.57 -27.13 13.14
CA SER A 339 -25.06 -28.46 12.84
C SER A 339 -24.98 -29.34 14.08
N THR A 340 -25.77 -30.41 14.11
CA THR A 340 -25.73 -31.46 15.14
C THR A 340 -24.61 -32.47 14.91
N SER A 341 -23.91 -32.41 13.77
CA SER A 341 -22.81 -33.31 13.45
C SER A 341 -21.55 -32.97 14.24
N THR A 342 -20.94 -34.00 14.85
CA THR A 342 -19.65 -33.89 15.55
C THR A 342 -18.65 -34.88 14.96
N LYS A 343 -17.43 -34.44 14.68
CA LYS A 343 -16.33 -35.34 14.32
C LYS A 343 -15.48 -35.63 15.55
N SER A 344 -14.95 -36.86 15.62
CA SER A 344 -13.91 -37.21 16.58
C SER A 344 -12.56 -36.60 16.15
N SER A 345 -11.67 -36.41 17.12
CA SER A 345 -10.31 -35.92 16.87
C SER A 345 -9.56 -36.82 15.87
N HIS A 346 -9.75 -38.14 15.95
CA HIS A 346 -9.17 -39.10 15.02
C HIS A 346 -9.68 -38.95 13.58
N THR A 347 -10.98 -38.65 13.39
CA THR A 347 -11.53 -38.38 12.05
C THR A 347 -10.94 -37.09 11.49
N LEU A 348 -10.85 -36.03 12.30
CA LEU A 348 -10.24 -34.77 11.88
C LEU A 348 -8.76 -34.94 11.48
N VAL A 349 -7.99 -35.71 12.27
CA VAL A 349 -6.61 -36.09 11.97
C VAL A 349 -6.50 -36.80 10.61
N LYS A 350 -7.39 -37.77 10.32
CA LYS A 350 -7.40 -38.48 9.03
C LYS A 350 -7.65 -37.53 7.86
N GLU A 351 -8.58 -36.59 8.00
CA GLU A 351 -8.88 -35.57 6.98
C GLU A 351 -7.68 -34.65 6.72
N ILE A 352 -7.04 -34.17 7.80
CA ILE A 352 -5.84 -33.33 7.70
C ILE A 352 -4.71 -34.11 7.03
N LYS A 353 -4.43 -35.36 7.43
CA LYS A 353 -3.41 -36.23 6.81
C LYS A 353 -3.67 -36.44 5.32
N LEU A 354 -4.91 -36.70 4.92
CA LEU A 354 -5.28 -36.89 3.51
C LEU A 354 -4.99 -35.62 2.70
N LEU A 355 -5.41 -34.46 3.20
CA LEU A 355 -5.17 -33.17 2.55
C LEU A 355 -3.67 -32.86 2.44
N LEU A 356 -2.90 -33.09 3.52
CA LEU A 356 -1.46 -32.84 3.52
C LEU A 356 -0.73 -33.77 2.55
N ARG A 357 -1.07 -35.07 2.50
CA ARG A 357 -0.52 -36.02 1.53
C ARG A 357 -0.77 -35.57 0.10
N ALA A 358 -2.00 -35.20 -0.23
CA ALA A 358 -2.36 -34.71 -1.56
C ALA A 358 -1.56 -33.44 -1.92
N LYS A 359 -1.44 -32.49 -0.97
CA LYS A 359 -0.66 -31.26 -1.16
C LYS A 359 0.82 -31.55 -1.38
N LEU A 360 1.44 -32.39 -0.55
CA LEU A 360 2.86 -32.72 -0.64
C LEU A 360 3.18 -33.51 -1.92
N ALA A 361 2.30 -34.43 -2.34
CA ALA A 361 2.46 -35.14 -3.61
C ALA A 361 2.36 -34.20 -4.83
N ALA A 362 1.56 -33.14 -4.76
CA ALA A 362 1.53 -32.11 -5.80
C ALA A 362 2.83 -31.28 -5.82
N LEU A 363 3.40 -30.96 -4.65
CA LEU A 363 4.66 -30.23 -4.55
C LEU A 363 5.85 -31.05 -5.06
N ASP A 364 5.92 -32.35 -4.73
CA ASP A 364 6.98 -33.23 -5.21
C ASP A 364 6.99 -33.32 -6.74
N ARG A 365 5.80 -33.43 -7.36
CA ARG A 365 5.65 -33.43 -8.83
C ARG A 365 6.14 -32.12 -9.47
N GLN A 366 5.84 -30.98 -8.85
CA GLN A 366 6.32 -29.66 -9.35
C GLN A 366 7.84 -29.54 -9.27
N ILE A 367 8.45 -30.03 -8.20
CA ILE A 367 9.91 -30.03 -8.04
C ILE A 367 10.55 -30.89 -9.13
N ARG A 368 10.02 -32.09 -9.37
CA ARG A 368 10.52 -33.00 -10.41
C ARG A 368 10.34 -32.47 -11.84
N SER A 369 9.35 -31.63 -12.11
CA SER A 369 9.16 -31.02 -13.43
C SER A 369 10.09 -29.83 -13.73
N LEU A 370 10.75 -29.29 -12.69
CA LEU A 370 11.66 -28.15 -12.79
C LEU A 370 13.14 -28.55 -12.73
N ALA A 371 13.41 -29.82 -12.40
CA ALA A 371 14.72 -30.47 -12.46
C ALA A 371 14.82 -31.24 -13.78
#